data_AF-A0A392SWW7-F1
#
_entry.id   AF-A0A392SWW7-F1
#
_cell.length_a   1.000
_cell.length_b   1.000
_cell.length_c   1.000
_cell.angle_alpha   90.00
_cell.angle_beta   90.00
_cell.angle_gamma   90.00
#
_symmetry.space_group_name_H-M   'P 1'
#
loop_
_entity.id
_entity.type
_entity.pdbx_description
1 polymer ?
#
loop_
_entity_poly.entity_id
_entity_poly.type
_entity_poly.pdbx_seq_one_letter_code
_entity_poly.pdbx_strand_id
1 'polypeptide(L)'
;MKNNSLALFDAKHNLIMKTPLSKNRTFQINMTTTKVMCLSAVKTDDKNWIWHARYGHLNFKSLRELGTNHMVSGLPVIKVPEK
;
A
#
# COMPACT_ATOMS: atom_id res chain seq x y z
N MET A 1 14.92 7.64 19.30
CA MET A 1 15.85 6.61 18.80
C MET A 1 16.79 6.25 19.93
N LYS A 2 16.90 4.96 20.30
CA LYS A 2 17.83 4.50 21.35
C LYS A 2 19.05 3.88 20.68
N ASN A 3 20.24 4.18 21.20
CA ASN A 3 21.52 3.57 20.78
C ASN A 3 21.81 3.68 19.26
N ASN A 4 21.52 4.82 18.63
CA ASN A 4 21.70 5.02 17.19
C ASN A 4 21.11 3.89 16.32
N SER A 5 19.98 3.32 16.74
CA SER A 5 19.32 2.24 15.99
C SER A 5 17.84 2.55 15.76
N LEU A 6 17.35 2.11 14.60
CA LEU A 6 15.95 2.14 14.23
C LEU A 6 15.37 0.73 14.46
N ALA A 7 14.20 0.66 15.08
CA ALA A 7 13.45 -0.58 15.27
C ALA A 7 12.01 -0.39 14.78
N LEU A 8 11.53 -1.33 13.98
CA LEU A 8 10.18 -1.39 13.43
C LEU A 8 9.43 -2.54 14.12
N PHE A 9 8.21 -2.27 14.58
CA PHE A 9 7.37 -3.24 15.27
C PHE A 9 6.03 -3.40 14.56
N ASP A 10 5.43 -4.59 14.66
CA ASP A 10 4.06 -4.82 14.18
C ASP A 10 3.01 -4.26 15.17
N ALA A 11 1.73 -4.37 14.81
CA ALA A 11 0.62 -3.91 15.66
C ALA A 11 0.50 -4.68 17.00
N LYS A 12 1.11 -5.86 17.11
CA LYS A 12 1.17 -6.68 18.33
C LYS A 12 2.47 -6.42 19.12
N HIS A 13 3.27 -5.42 18.74
CA HIS A 13 4.58 -5.10 19.31
C HIS A 13 5.68 -6.15 19.10
N ASN A 14 5.55 -7.04 18.11
CA ASN A 14 6.65 -7.92 17.72
C ASN A 14 7.68 -7.16 16.89
N LEU A 15 8.98 -7.43 17.10
CA LEU A 15 10.05 -6.81 16.34
C LEU A 15 10.06 -7.35 14.90
N ILE A 16 9.76 -6.49 13.93
CA ILE A 16 9.84 -6.81 12.50
C ILE A 16 11.28 -6.63 12.01
N MET A 17 11.92 -5.54 12.44
CA MET A 17 13.25 -5.17 11.95
C MET A 17 13.98 -4.26 12.92
N LYS A 18 15.30 -4.41 12.99
CA LYS A 18 16.18 -3.47 13.66
C LYS A 18 17.43 -3.23 12.83
N THR A 19 17.83 -1.98 12.67
CA THR A 19 19.06 -1.61 11.93
C THR A 19 19.79 -0.45 12.61
N PRO A 20 21.13 -0.48 12.68
CA PRO A 20 21.92 0.63 13.18
C PRO A 20 22.01 1.78 12.17
N LEU A 21 22.29 2.99 12.67
CA LEU A 21 22.60 4.16 11.86
C LEU A 21 23.95 3.97 11.19
N SER A 22 23.99 4.08 9.87
CA SER A 22 25.22 4.04 9.09
C SER A 22 26.02 5.35 9.22
N LYS A 23 27.26 5.35 8.72
CA LYS A 23 28.13 6.54 8.72
C LYS A 23 27.56 7.70 7.90
N ASN A 24 26.84 7.43 6.81
CA ASN A 24 26.15 8.45 6.02
C ASN A 24 24.78 8.85 6.59
N ARG A 25 24.52 8.55 7.88
CA ARG A 25 23.30 8.88 8.61
C ARG A 25 22.02 8.30 7.98
N THR A 26 22.12 7.12 7.36
CA THR A 26 20.98 6.38 6.83
C THR A 26 20.75 5.10 7.63
N PHE A 27 19.56 4.53 7.51
CA PHE A 27 19.25 3.21 8.07
C PHE A 27 19.20 2.22 6.93
N GLN A 28 20.24 1.40 6.80
CA GLN A 28 20.27 0.38 5.76
C GLN A 28 19.45 -0.82 6.20
N ILE A 29 18.48 -1.16 5.36
CA ILE A 29 17.50 -2.19 5.64
C ILE A 29 17.66 -3.27 4.57
N ASN A 30 18.08 -4.46 4.99
CA ASN A 30 18.08 -5.65 4.14
C ASN A 30 16.76 -6.37 4.33
N MET A 31 15.77 -6.00 3.53
CA MET A 31 14.47 -6.65 3.48
C MET A 31 14.46 -7.56 2.25
N THR A 32 14.22 -8.86 2.43
CA THR A 32 13.96 -9.75 1.30
C THR A 32 12.67 -9.27 0.64
N THR A 33 12.81 -8.59 -0.51
CA THR A 33 11.64 -8.18 -1.27
C THR A 33 11.00 -9.45 -1.82
N THR A 34 9.69 -9.60 -1.60
CA THR A 34 8.91 -10.56 -2.38
C THR A 34 9.14 -10.25 -3.85
N LYS A 35 9.03 -11.28 -4.72
CA LYS A 35 9.27 -11.17 -6.17
C LYS A 35 8.68 -9.85 -6.67
N VAL A 36 9.54 -8.90 -7.03
CA VAL A 36 9.11 -7.53 -7.35
C VAL A 36 8.37 -7.62 -8.68
N MET A 37 7.04 -7.58 -8.60
CA MET A 37 6.15 -7.63 -9.76
C MET A 37 6.08 -6.24 -10.43
N CYS A 38 7.23 -5.58 -10.64
CA CYS A 38 7.28 -4.34 -11.41
C CYS A 38 6.75 -4.61 -12.82
N LEU A 39 5.81 -3.78 -13.29
CA LEU A 39 5.12 -3.94 -14.58
C LEU A 39 4.29 -5.22 -14.74
N SER A 40 4.03 -5.98 -13.66
CA SER A 40 3.09 -7.09 -13.74
C SER A 40 1.67 -6.55 -13.81
N ALA A 41 1.02 -6.71 -14.97
CA ALA A 41 -0.42 -6.55 -15.06
C ALA A 41 -1.09 -7.69 -14.31
N VAL A 42 -1.55 -7.45 -13.09
CA VAL A 42 -2.45 -8.39 -12.41
C VAL A 42 -3.75 -8.39 -13.20
N LYS A 43 -3.99 -9.47 -13.97
CA LYS A 43 -5.32 -9.74 -14.49
C LYS A 43 -6.21 -10.10 -13.30
N THR A 44 -6.97 -9.13 -12.85
CA THR A 44 -8.04 -9.32 -11.89
C THR A 44 -9.35 -9.05 -12.60
N ASP A 45 -10.32 -9.96 -12.43
CA ASP A 45 -11.69 -9.74 -12.90
C ASP A 45 -12.50 -8.91 -11.88
N ASP A 46 -11.90 -8.57 -10.73
CA ASP A 46 -12.52 -7.69 -9.75
C ASP A 46 -12.49 -6.23 -10.24
N LYS A 47 -13.66 -5.78 -10.70
CA LYS A 47 -13.89 -4.42 -11.17
C LYS A 47 -13.47 -3.36 -10.14
N ASN A 48 -13.60 -3.62 -8.84
CA ASN A 48 -13.21 -2.66 -7.82
C ASN A 48 -11.69 -2.41 -7.86
N TRP A 49 -10.90 -3.47 -7.96
CA TRP A 49 -9.45 -3.38 -8.06
C TRP A 49 -8.98 -2.79 -9.38
N ILE A 50 -9.68 -3.07 -10.49
CA ILE A 50 -9.38 -2.42 -11.78
C ILE A 50 -9.54 -0.90 -11.67
N TRP A 51 -10.66 -0.42 -11.12
CA TRP A 51 -10.90 1.01 -10.98
C TRP A 51 -9.96 1.66 -9.96
N HIS A 52 -9.60 0.95 -8.88
CA HIS A 52 -8.59 1.42 -7.93
C HIS A 52 -7.21 1.55 -8.58
N ALA A 53 -6.80 0.59 -9.42
CA ALA A 53 -5.54 0.67 -10.15
C ALA A 53 -5.51 1.86 -11.14
N ARG A 54 -6.63 2.17 -11.81
CA ARG A 54 -6.77 3.34 -12.70
C ARG A 54 -6.64 4.66 -11.93
N TYR A 55 -7.25 4.73 -10.74
CA TYR A 55 -7.24 5.90 -9.87
C TYR A 55 -6.28 5.70 -8.68
N GLY A 56 -5.10 5.15 -8.89
CA GLY A 56 -4.20 4.66 -7.81
C GLY A 56 -3.79 5.67 -6.72
N HIS A 57 -4.19 6.93 -6.83
CA HIS A 57 -4.05 7.98 -5.81
C HIS A 57 -5.28 8.11 -4.88
N LEU A 58 -6.41 7.48 -5.22
CA LEU A 58 -7.66 7.48 -4.46
C LEU A 58 -7.83 6.18 -3.69
N ASN A 59 -8.32 6.28 -2.45
CA ASN A 59 -8.76 5.12 -1.70
C ASN A 59 -10.16 4.65 -2.16
N PHE A 60 -10.55 3.44 -1.76
CA PHE A 60 -11.86 2.85 -2.11
C PHE A 60 -13.08 3.67 -1.65
N LYS A 61 -12.97 4.43 -0.55
CA LYS A 61 -14.07 5.28 -0.07
C LYS A 61 -14.29 6.46 -1.02
N SER A 62 -13.24 7.19 -1.37
CA SER A 62 -13.30 8.29 -2.33
C SER A 62 -13.75 7.80 -3.72
N LEU A 63 -13.27 6.63 -4.15
CA LEU A 63 -13.70 6.03 -5.41
C LEU A 63 -15.20 5.66 -5.40
N ARG A 64 -15.72 5.17 -4.26
CA ARG A 64 -17.17 4.94 -4.07
C ARG A 64 -17.97 6.23 -4.12
N GLU A 65 -17.47 7.32 -3.55
CA GLU A 65 -18.13 8.64 -3.59
C GLU A 65 -18.25 9.13 -5.04
N LEU A 66 -17.19 9.00 -5.85
CA LEU A 66 -17.24 9.32 -7.29
C LEU A 66 -18.31 8.51 -8.04
N GLY A 67 -18.41 7.20 -7.77
CA GLY A 67 -19.41 6.34 -8.40
C GLY A 67 -20.83 6.66 -7.93
N THR A 68 -21.01 6.91 -6.63
CA THR A 68 -22.33 7.24 -6.04
C THR A 68 -22.85 8.58 -6.53
N ASN A 69 -21.96 9.56 -6.70
CA ASN A 69 -22.30 10.89 -7.20
C ASN A 69 -22.30 10.97 -8.74
N HIS A 70 -22.15 9.84 -9.44
CA HIS A 70 -22.15 9.76 -10.90
C HIS A 70 -21.14 10.72 -11.56
N MET A 71 -19.99 10.93 -10.92
CA MET A 71 -18.97 11.90 -11.39
C MET A 71 -18.04 11.32 -12.44
N VAL A 72 -18.05 9.99 -12.64
CA VAL A 72 -17.24 9.28 -13.64
C VAL A 72 -18.12 8.34 -14.42
N SER A 73 -18.20 8.54 -15.74
CA SER A 73 -18.97 7.66 -16.62
C SER A 73 -18.40 6.24 -16.62
N GLY A 74 -19.27 5.24 -16.46
CA GLY A 74 -18.91 3.83 -16.45
C GLY A 74 -18.28 3.30 -15.15
N LEU A 75 -18.06 4.15 -14.13
CA LEU A 75 -17.62 3.72 -12.81
C LEU A 75 -18.82 3.12 -12.05
N PRO A 76 -18.83 1.81 -11.75
CA PRO A 76 -19.87 1.24 -10.90
C PRO A 76 -19.72 1.74 -9.46
N VAL A 77 -20.79 1.63 -8.66
CA VAL A 77 -20.70 1.88 -7.21
C VAL A 77 -19.76 0.86 -6.58
N ILE A 78 -18.57 1.31 -6.20
CA ILE A 78 -17.51 0.48 -5.65
C ILE A 78 -17.88 0.01 -4.25
N LYS A 79 -17.74 -1.31 -4.01
CA LYS A 79 -17.80 -1.87 -2.65
C LYS A 79 -16.42 -1.73 -2.01
N VAL A 80 -16.38 -1.13 -0.83
CA VAL A 80 -15.14 -0.99 -0.06
C VAL A 80 -14.78 -2.37 0.49
N PRO A 81 -13.58 -2.91 0.23
CA PRO A 81 -13.14 -4.18 0.80
C PRO A 81 -13.14 -4.13 2.33
N GLU A 82 -13.53 -5.23 2.98
CA GLU A 82 -13.35 -5.39 4.42
C GLU A 82 -11.85 -5.49 4.75
N LYS A 83 -11.47 -5.01 5.95
CA LYS A 83 -10.07 -5.00 6.41
C LYS A 83 -9.58 -6.38 6.81
#